data_AF-A0A5D3FZP5-F1
#
_entry.id   AF-A0A5D3FZP5-F1
#
_cell.length_a   1.000
_cell.length_b   1.000
_cell.length_c   1.000
_cell.angle_alpha   90.00
_cell.angle_beta   90.00
_cell.angle_gamma   90.00
#
_symmetry.space_group_name_H-M   'P 1'
#
loop_
_entity.id
_entity.type
_entity.pdbx_description
1 polymer ?
#
loop_
_entity_poly.entity_id
_entity_poly.type
_entity_poly.pdbx_seq_one_letter_code
_entity_poly.pdbx_strand_id
1 'polypeptide(L)'
;MQVTRHNTEELLPQQLFASWQQRGAKALTPTWLECDGPRDFRARALGMALDGVHMCELTHPPVRIHRTARQIRGCDPEAYQVNLVFSGKAAVRQAGRETVFGAGQFTLASSSGPRSSAPKTHRPWPVPPPTCWPPFWPTAWTAL
;
A
#
# COMPACT_ATOMS: atom_id res chain seq x y z
N MET A 1 -13.17 -18.54 9.29
CA MET A 1 -12.13 -18.18 8.31
C MET A 1 -12.79 -17.53 7.11
N GLN A 2 -12.60 -16.22 6.89
CA GLN A 2 -13.14 -15.50 5.73
C GLN A 2 -12.01 -15.15 4.76
N VAL A 3 -12.25 -15.38 3.47
CA VAL A 3 -11.31 -15.09 2.39
C VAL A 3 -11.91 -14.03 1.48
N THR A 4 -11.15 -12.98 1.19
CA THR A 4 -11.57 -11.86 0.33
C THR A 4 -10.64 -11.77 -0.88
N ARG A 5 -11.21 -11.70 -2.08
CA ARG A 5 -10.48 -11.54 -3.34
C ARG A 5 -10.76 -10.16 -3.94
N HIS A 6 -9.74 -9.56 -4.53
CA HIS A 6 -9.84 -8.33 -5.32
C HIS A 6 -9.00 -8.47 -6.57
N ASN A 7 -9.58 -8.22 -7.74
CA ASN A 7 -8.90 -8.29 -9.03
C ASN A 7 -9.25 -7.04 -9.84
N THR A 8 -8.25 -6.27 -10.27
CA THR A 8 -8.50 -5.07 -11.08
C THR A 8 -8.71 -5.40 -12.56
N GLU A 9 -8.32 -6.57 -13.05
CA GLU A 9 -8.49 -6.95 -14.47
C GLU A 9 -9.96 -7.00 -14.90
N GLU A 10 -10.88 -7.16 -13.94
CA GLU A 10 -12.33 -7.20 -14.14
C GLU A 10 -12.97 -5.80 -14.19
N LEU A 11 -12.19 -4.74 -14.05
CA LEU A 11 -12.66 -3.36 -13.96
C LEU A 11 -12.31 -2.55 -15.22
N LEU A 12 -13.03 -1.43 -15.41
CA LEU A 12 -12.73 -0.48 -16.47
C LEU A 12 -11.37 0.20 -16.22
N PRO A 13 -10.64 0.62 -17.28
CA PRO A 13 -9.33 1.27 -17.17
C PRO A 13 -9.30 2.45 -16.19
N GLN A 14 -10.36 3.26 -16.13
CA GLN A 14 -10.44 4.40 -15.19
C GLN A 14 -10.60 3.99 -13.72
N GLN A 15 -11.02 2.76 -13.43
CA GLN A 15 -11.32 2.27 -12.09
C GLN A 15 -10.18 1.45 -11.48
N LEU A 16 -9.20 1.02 -12.28
CA LEU A 16 -8.15 0.09 -11.86
C LEU A 16 -7.42 0.57 -10.60
N PHE A 17 -6.69 1.69 -10.74
CA PHE A 17 -5.89 2.20 -9.63
C PHE A 17 -6.73 2.79 -8.50
N ALA A 18 -7.86 3.42 -8.82
CA ALA A 18 -8.77 3.96 -7.81
C ALA A 18 -9.31 2.85 -6.87
N SER A 19 -9.67 1.70 -7.44
CA SER A 19 -10.09 0.53 -6.64
C SER A 19 -8.97 0.03 -5.72
N TRP A 20 -7.72 0.05 -6.20
CA TRP A 20 -6.56 -0.37 -5.43
C TRP A 20 -6.23 0.61 -4.30
N GLN A 21 -6.34 1.92 -4.55
CA GLN A 21 -6.22 2.96 -3.52
C GLN A 21 -7.28 2.79 -2.43
N GLN A 22 -8.54 2.54 -2.81
CA GLN A 22 -9.61 2.31 -1.86
C GLN A 22 -9.34 1.07 -0.99
N ARG A 23 -8.81 0.01 -1.58
CA ARG A 23 -8.36 -1.18 -0.85
C ARG A 23 -7.24 -0.84 0.14
N GLY A 24 -6.22 -0.10 -0.28
CA GLY A 24 -5.12 0.33 0.60
C GLY A 24 -5.58 1.20 1.77
N ALA A 25 -6.57 2.06 1.54
CA ALA A 25 -7.18 2.90 2.58
C ALA A 25 -8.02 2.10 3.59
N LYS A 26 -8.59 0.95 3.18
CA LYS A 26 -9.42 0.06 4.01
C LYS A 26 -8.67 -1.15 4.58
N ALA A 27 -7.37 -1.28 4.30
CA ALA A 27 -6.55 -2.36 4.83
C ALA A 27 -6.36 -2.24 6.36
N LEU A 28 -5.96 -3.34 7.03
CA LEU A 28 -5.66 -3.35 8.47
C LEU A 28 -4.71 -2.21 8.88
N THR A 29 -3.71 -1.93 8.04
CA THR A 29 -2.86 -0.75 8.16
C THR A 29 -3.18 0.19 7.00
N PRO A 30 -4.02 1.23 7.20
CA PRO A 30 -4.35 2.16 6.12
C PRO A 30 -3.10 2.79 5.51
N THR A 31 -3.04 2.77 4.18
CA THR A 31 -1.94 3.32 3.37
C THR A 31 -2.47 4.18 2.25
N TRP A 32 -1.65 5.14 1.83
CA TRP A 32 -1.87 5.94 0.64
C TRP A 32 -0.91 5.46 -0.44
N LEU A 33 -1.41 5.37 -1.67
CA LEU A 33 -0.71 4.73 -2.78
C LEU A 33 -0.61 5.69 -3.97
N GLU A 34 0.53 5.66 -4.63
CA GLU A 34 0.75 6.28 -5.95
C GLU A 34 1.27 5.24 -6.94
N CYS A 35 1.01 5.45 -8.23
CA CYS A 35 1.65 4.72 -9.32
C CYS A 35 1.82 5.65 -10.53
N ASP A 36 2.70 5.26 -11.46
CA ASP A 36 2.95 6.06 -12.67
C ASP A 36 1.96 5.73 -13.80
N GLY A 37 1.34 4.55 -13.79
CA GLY A 37 0.44 4.06 -14.85
C GLY A 37 -0.94 3.62 -14.33
N PRO A 38 -1.82 4.55 -13.93
CA PRO A 38 -3.08 4.20 -13.28
C PRO A 38 -4.09 3.48 -14.20
N ARG A 39 -4.01 3.71 -15.52
CA ARG A 39 -4.93 3.12 -16.52
C ARG A 39 -4.55 1.71 -16.98
N ASP A 40 -3.33 1.28 -16.68
CA ASP A 40 -2.79 -0.05 -17.01
C ASP A 40 -2.51 -0.88 -15.74
N PHE A 41 -3.07 -0.44 -14.59
CA PHE A 41 -2.77 -1.01 -13.29
C PHE A 41 -3.46 -2.36 -13.07
N ARG A 42 -2.82 -3.46 -13.49
CA ARG A 42 -3.31 -4.84 -13.31
C ARG A 42 -2.80 -5.45 -12.00
N ALA A 43 -3.69 -5.59 -11.02
CA ALA A 43 -3.36 -6.02 -9.68
C ALA A 43 -4.39 -7.02 -9.13
N ARG A 44 -3.88 -7.94 -8.31
CA ARG A 44 -4.66 -8.98 -7.64
C ARG A 44 -4.31 -8.99 -6.16
N ALA A 45 -5.30 -9.21 -5.32
CA ALA A 45 -5.12 -9.41 -3.90
C ALA A 45 -5.98 -10.56 -3.38
N LEU A 46 -5.39 -11.34 -2.50
CA LEU A 46 -6.07 -12.34 -1.68
C LEU A 46 -5.83 -11.96 -0.22
N GLY A 47 -6.90 -11.73 0.53
CA GLY A 47 -6.83 -11.45 1.97
C GLY A 47 -7.52 -12.54 2.77
N MET A 48 -6.97 -12.88 3.92
CA MET A 48 -7.61 -13.77 4.89
C MET A 48 -7.25 -13.38 6.32
N ALA A 49 -8.12 -13.71 7.25
CA ALA A 49 -7.87 -13.57 8.68
C ALA A 49 -7.92 -14.95 9.35
N LEU A 50 -6.93 -15.23 10.18
CA LEU A 50 -6.78 -16.45 10.95
C LEU A 50 -6.38 -16.07 12.39
N ASP A 51 -7.30 -16.23 13.34
CA ASP A 51 -7.04 -16.09 14.79
C ASP A 51 -6.14 -14.91 15.20
N GLY A 52 -6.48 -13.70 14.71
CA GLY A 52 -5.75 -12.46 14.99
C GLY A 52 -4.60 -12.16 14.03
N VAL A 53 -4.25 -13.07 13.12
CA VAL A 53 -3.29 -12.86 12.04
C VAL A 53 -4.03 -12.48 10.75
N HIS A 54 -3.66 -11.33 10.19
CA HIS A 54 -4.12 -10.91 8.86
C HIS A 54 -3.07 -11.24 7.82
N MET A 55 -3.41 -12.12 6.88
CA MET A 55 -2.55 -12.48 5.77
C MET A 55 -3.08 -11.84 4.49
N CYS A 56 -2.16 -11.38 3.66
CA CYS A 56 -2.50 -10.90 2.34
C CYS A 56 -1.42 -11.25 1.32
N GLU A 57 -1.85 -11.86 0.22
CA GLU A 57 -1.04 -12.01 -0.97
C GLU A 57 -1.40 -10.89 -1.95
N LEU A 58 -0.38 -10.22 -2.50
CA LEU A 58 -0.52 -9.07 -3.39
C LEU A 58 0.34 -9.29 -4.63
N THR A 59 -0.27 -9.12 -5.80
CA THR A 59 0.43 -8.97 -7.08
C THR A 59 0.02 -7.64 -7.68
N HIS A 60 0.97 -6.76 -7.96
CA HIS A 60 0.68 -5.46 -8.56
C HIS A 60 1.92 -4.90 -9.28
N PRO A 61 1.75 -3.96 -10.23
CA PRO A 61 2.85 -3.19 -10.80
C PRO A 61 3.53 -2.33 -9.72
N PRO A 62 4.68 -1.72 -10.02
CA PRO A 62 5.35 -0.79 -9.10
C PRO A 62 4.42 0.28 -8.51
N VAL A 63 4.40 0.40 -7.19
CA VAL A 63 3.64 1.43 -6.44
C VAL A 63 4.52 2.10 -5.40
N ARG A 64 4.25 3.38 -5.13
CA ARG A 64 4.76 4.06 -3.94
C ARG A 64 3.69 3.99 -2.86
N ILE A 65 4.09 3.54 -1.68
CA ILE A 65 3.23 3.29 -0.52
C ILE A 65 3.67 4.22 0.59
N HIS A 66 2.71 4.91 1.20
CA HIS A 66 2.95 5.80 2.31
C HIS A 66 1.98 5.47 3.45
N ARG A 67 2.53 5.32 4.65
CA ARG A 67 1.79 5.32 5.90
C ARG A 67 2.20 6.54 6.69
N THR A 68 1.25 7.44 6.89
CA THR A 68 1.46 8.77 7.46
C THR A 68 1.03 8.82 8.92
N ALA A 69 1.52 9.83 9.66
CA ALA A 69 1.05 10.09 11.02
C ALA A 69 -0.46 10.33 11.11
N ARG A 70 -1.06 10.92 10.06
CA ARG A 70 -2.53 11.09 9.98
C ARG A 70 -3.26 9.75 9.92
N GLN A 71 -2.77 8.80 9.11
CA GLN A 71 -3.37 7.46 9.01
C GLN A 71 -3.17 6.65 10.28
N ILE A 72 -2.06 6.83 10.99
CA ILE A 72 -1.79 6.17 12.28
C ILE A 72 -2.76 6.68 13.34
N ARG A 73 -2.94 8.00 13.47
CA ARG A 73 -3.92 8.59 14.40
C ARG A 73 -5.36 8.13 14.16
N GLY A 74 -5.72 7.82 12.90
CA GLY A 74 -7.05 7.33 12.57
C GLY A 74 -7.24 5.83 12.78
N CYS A 75 -6.18 5.05 12.69
CA CYS A 75 -6.20 3.60 12.87
C CYS A 75 -4.77 3.12 13.12
N ASP A 76 -4.49 2.66 14.34
CA ASP A 76 -3.27 1.96 14.69
C ASP A 76 -3.60 0.59 15.29
N PRO A 77 -3.37 -0.52 14.56
CA PRO A 77 -3.59 -1.85 15.09
C PRO A 77 -2.46 -2.34 16.02
N GLU A 78 -1.42 -1.52 16.25
CA GLU A 78 -0.26 -1.89 17.08
C GLU A 78 0.39 -3.23 16.67
N ALA A 79 0.39 -3.51 15.37
CA ALA A 79 0.78 -4.78 14.79
C ALA A 79 2.13 -4.68 14.07
N TYR A 80 2.78 -5.83 13.91
CA TYR A 80 3.92 -5.98 13.00
C TYR A 80 3.47 -6.53 11.65
N GLN A 81 3.95 -5.89 10.58
CA GLN A 81 3.77 -6.34 9.21
C GLN A 81 5.02 -7.07 8.75
N VAL A 82 4.85 -8.35 8.43
CA VAL A 82 5.88 -9.16 7.77
C VAL A 82 5.54 -9.21 6.28
N ASN A 83 6.45 -8.74 5.43
CA ASN A 83 6.28 -8.82 3.98
C ASN A 83 7.33 -9.76 3.40
N LEU A 84 6.88 -10.80 2.69
CA LEU A 84 7.71 -11.63 1.84
C LEU A 84 7.61 -11.14 0.40
N VAL A 85 8.74 -10.96 -0.26
CA VAL A 85 8.76 -10.65 -1.70
C VAL A 85 8.94 -11.92 -2.49
N PHE A 86 7.94 -12.27 -3.30
CA PHE A 86 8.02 -13.39 -4.24
C PHE A 86 8.74 -13.01 -5.54
N SER A 87 8.61 -11.75 -5.98
CA SER A 87 9.23 -11.25 -7.20
C SER A 87 9.45 -9.73 -7.14
N GLY A 88 10.46 -9.23 -7.87
CA GLY A 88 10.77 -7.80 -7.95
C GLY A 88 11.71 -7.32 -6.84
N LYS A 89 11.87 -5.99 -6.74
CA LYS A 89 12.72 -5.33 -5.75
C LYS A 89 12.07 -4.03 -5.29
N ALA A 90 12.15 -3.76 -4.00
CA ALA A 90 11.61 -2.55 -3.38
C ALA A 90 12.57 -2.01 -2.34
N ALA A 91 12.34 -0.76 -1.95
CA ALA A 91 12.95 -0.15 -0.78
C ALA A 91 11.85 0.17 0.24
N VAL A 92 12.20 0.13 1.52
CA VAL A 92 11.33 0.56 2.62
C VAL A 92 12.12 1.45 3.54
N ARG A 93 11.48 2.53 3.99
CA ARG A 93 12.03 3.46 4.97
C ARG A 93 11.08 3.61 6.14
N GLN A 94 11.57 3.37 7.35
CA GLN A 94 10.84 3.54 8.60
C GLN A 94 11.83 3.88 9.72
N ALA A 95 11.43 4.79 10.62
CA ALA A 95 12.24 5.18 11.79
C ALA A 95 13.68 5.60 11.43
N GLY A 96 13.84 6.37 10.34
CA GLY A 96 15.15 6.84 9.87
C GLY A 96 16.04 5.76 9.22
N ARG A 97 15.58 4.51 9.14
CA ARG A 97 16.29 3.41 8.49
C ARG A 97 15.71 3.16 7.12
N GLU A 98 16.57 2.88 6.15
CA GLU A 98 16.20 2.46 4.81
C GLU A 98 16.83 1.11 4.49
N THR A 99 16.08 0.23 3.85
CA THR A 99 16.59 -1.04 3.36
C THR A 99 15.99 -1.39 2.01
N VAL A 100 16.78 -2.07 1.19
CA VAL A 100 16.38 -2.62 -0.10
C VAL A 100 16.20 -4.11 0.05
N PHE A 101 15.15 -4.64 -0.54
CA PHE A 101 14.82 -6.05 -0.49
C PHE A 101 14.26 -6.51 -1.85
N GLY A 102 14.40 -7.79 -2.13
CA GLY A 102 13.93 -8.44 -3.35
C GLY A 102 13.44 -9.85 -3.12
N ALA A 103 13.25 -10.60 -4.20
CA ALA A 103 12.74 -11.96 -4.16
C ALA A 103 13.43 -12.85 -3.10
N GLY A 104 12.63 -13.56 -2.30
CA GLY A 104 13.07 -14.43 -1.22
C GLY A 104 13.43 -13.73 0.09
N GLN A 105 13.39 -12.39 0.13
CA GLN A 105 13.71 -11.62 1.34
C GLN A 105 12.45 -11.18 2.07
N PHE A 106 12.55 -11.11 3.39
CA PHE A 106 11.50 -10.59 4.27
C PHE A 106 11.83 -9.18 4.75
N THR A 107 10.77 -8.40 4.99
CA THR A 107 10.86 -7.16 5.77
C THR A 107 9.89 -7.20 6.94
N LEU A 108 10.30 -6.56 8.04
CA LEU A 108 9.47 -6.36 9.22
C LEU A 108 9.27 -4.85 9.41
N ALA A 109 8.03 -4.42 9.54
CA ALA A 109 7.68 -3.02 9.80
C ALA A 109 6.60 -2.92 10.86
N SER A 110 6.71 -1.94 11.76
CA SER A 110 5.66 -1.63 12.74
C SER A 110 4.51 -0.85 12.06
N SER A 111 3.26 -1.11 12.45
CA SER A 111 2.09 -0.33 12.00
C SER A 111 1.98 1.05 12.65
N SER A 112 2.62 1.22 13.81
CA SER A 112 2.54 2.40 14.69
C SER A 112 3.50 3.51 14.30
N GLY A 113 4.37 3.27 13.31
CA GLY A 113 5.35 4.23 12.82
C GLY A 113 5.09 4.65 11.37
N PRO A 114 5.32 5.94 11.02
CA PRO A 114 5.30 6.35 9.63
C PRO A 114 6.27 5.55 8.78
N ARG A 115 5.87 5.23 7.55
CA ARG A 115 6.67 4.41 6.65
C ARG A 115 6.43 4.80 5.21
N SER A 116 7.46 4.65 4.38
CA SER A 116 7.36 4.75 2.94
C SER A 116 7.98 3.53 2.26
N SER A 117 7.41 3.05 1.16
CA SER A 117 7.99 2.00 0.32
C SER A 117 7.76 2.27 -1.16
N ALA A 118 8.75 1.97 -1.99
CA ALA A 118 8.69 2.19 -3.44
C ALA A 118 9.45 1.08 -4.14
N PRO A 119 9.17 0.86 -5.44
CA PRO A 119 10.06 0.11 -6.31
C PRO A 119 11.49 0.65 -6.19
N LYS A 120 12.46 -0.26 -6.14
CA LYS A 120 13.86 0.14 -6.26
C LYS A 120 14.09 0.56 -7.71
N THR A 121 14.25 1.86 -7.94
CA THR A 121 14.73 2.40 -9.21
C THR A 121 16.14 2.94 -9.02
N HIS A 122 16.87 3.21 -10.10
CA HIS A 122 18.16 3.94 -10.02
C HIS A 122 17.97 5.41 -9.58
N ARG A 123 16.74 5.90 -9.44
CA ARG A 123 16.46 7.27 -9.01
C ARG A 123 16.44 7.37 -7.48
N PRO A 124 16.97 8.45 -6.90
CA PRO A 124 16.87 8.71 -5.47
C PRO A 124 15.40 8.84 -5.05
N TRP A 125 15.11 8.41 -3.82
CA TRP A 125 13.78 8.49 -3.24
C TRP A 125 13.28 9.96 -3.23
N PRO A 126 12.14 10.30 -3.86
CA PRO A 126 11.56 11.63 -3.69
C PRO A 126 11.13 11.77 -2.23
N VAL A 127 11.84 12.58 -1.46
CA VAL A 127 11.40 12.95 -0.11
C VAL A 127 10.11 13.74 -0.30
N PRO A 128 8.94 13.24 0.13
CA PRO A 128 7.72 14.03 0.01
C PRO A 128 7.92 15.29 0.86
N PRO A 129 7.75 16.51 0.30
CA PRO A 129 7.79 17.72 1.11
C PRO A 129 6.65 17.66 2.13
N PRO A 130 6.83 18.22 3.33
CA PRO A 130 5.85 18.11 4.42
C PRO A 130 4.45 18.66 4.08
N THR A 131 4.32 19.47 3.02
CA THR A 131 3.12 20.24 2.68
C THR A 131 2.42 19.85 1.36
N CYS A 132 2.98 18.98 0.52
CA CYS A 132 2.30 18.55 -0.72
C CYS A 132 1.36 17.37 -0.45
N TRP A 133 0.30 17.60 0.32
CA TRP A 133 -0.84 16.69 0.37
C TRP A 133 -2.02 17.41 -0.27
N PRO A 134 -2.50 16.99 -1.46
CA PRO A 134 -3.79 17.49 -1.91
C PRO A 134 -4.85 17.04 -0.88
N PRO A 135 -5.82 17.90 -0.54
CA PRO A 135 -6.98 17.48 0.24
C PRO A 135 -7.83 16.57 -0.66
N PHE A 136 -7.48 15.28 -0.71
CA PHE A 136 -8.29 14.27 -1.40
C PHE A 136 -9.46 13.88 -0.49
N TRP A 137 -10.39 14.80 -0.30
CA TRP A 137 -11.77 14.45 0.04
C TRP A 137 -12.50 14.12 -1.27
N PRO A 138 -13.31 13.06 -1.33
CA PRO A 138 -14.19 12.81 -2.45
C PRO A 138 -15.41 13.72 -2.32
N THR A 139 -15.44 14.87 -2.98
CA THR A 139 -16.65 15.70 -3.12
C THR A 139 -17.67 15.11 -4.11
N ALA A 140 -17.63 13.79 -4.35
CA ALA A 140 -18.51 13.10 -5.29
C ALA A 140 -19.33 11.97 -4.62
N TRP A 141 -19.64 12.11 -3.33
CA TRP A 141 -20.63 11.28 -2.62
C TRP A 141 -21.79 12.14 -2.09
N THR A 142 -22.29 13.04 -2.94
CA THR A 142 -23.65 13.60 -2.82
C THR A 142 -24.19 13.87 -4.23
N ALA A 143 -24.72 12.81 -4.84
CA ALA A 143 -25.76 12.91 -5.86
C ALA A 143 -26.59 11.63 -5.77
N LEU A 144 -27.81 11.80 -5.24
CA LEU A 144 -28.98 11.10 -5.76
C LEU A 144 -29.10 11.38 -7.26
#